data_AF-A0A2R6E958-F1
#
_entry.id   AF-A0A2R6E958-F1
#
_cell.length_a   1.000
_cell.length_b   1.000
_cell.length_c   1.000
_cell.angle_alpha   90.00
_cell.angle_beta   90.00
_cell.angle_gamma   90.00
#
_symmetry.space_group_name_H-M   'P 1'
#
loop_
_entity.id
_entity.type
_entity.pdbx_description
1 polymer ?
#
loop_
_entity_poly.entity_id
_entity_poly.type
_entity_poly.pdbx_seq_one_letter_code
_entity_poly.pdbx_strand_id
1 'polypeptide(L)'
;MHRTARYALVAVVVVALLSVAVHEAMARSSPVDPERCGTAELRVEQVDGDSDLDGDVEIRTYESLTADERRAFDRARNRSGPVTVEPSLLVDSNLTRPFTVDGHTYPVTAIVERDGTRYRSHPRFDDCPAVALVPRQANVLLYMFDAIYRVFSPLYLPGLAALVLVGAYLRVDDWLRFG
;
A
#
# COMPACT_ATOMS: atom_id res chain seq x y z
N MET A 1 13.38 41.24 8.02
CA MET A 1 13.42 40.51 6.73
C MET A 1 14.41 39.34 6.70
N HIS A 2 15.59 39.43 7.32
CA HIS A 2 16.57 38.32 7.26
C HIS A 2 16.14 37.02 7.97
N ARG A 3 15.39 37.11 9.08
CA ARG A 3 14.92 35.92 9.83
C ARG A 3 13.82 35.16 9.09
N THR A 4 12.85 35.87 8.50
CA THR A 4 11.75 35.26 7.74
C THR A 4 12.26 34.51 6.50
N ALA A 5 13.24 35.07 5.79
CA ALA A 5 13.90 34.39 4.67
C ALA A 5 14.63 33.11 5.11
N ARG A 6 15.29 33.13 6.28
CA ARG A 6 15.96 31.94 6.85
C ARG A 6 14.95 30.85 7.23
N TYR A 7 13.84 31.20 7.87
CA TYR A 7 12.79 30.23 8.22
C TYR A 7 12.14 29.61 6.98
N ALA A 8 11.90 30.41 5.93
CA ALA A 8 11.38 29.91 4.66
C ALA A 8 12.35 28.92 4.00
N LEU A 9 13.64 29.24 3.98
CA LEU A 9 14.67 28.34 3.43
C LEU A 9 14.76 27.03 4.22
N VAL A 10 14.76 27.10 5.56
CA VAL A 10 14.75 25.90 6.41
C VAL A 10 13.51 25.05 6.16
N ALA A 11 12.33 25.66 6.05
CA ALA A 11 11.09 24.94 5.78
C ALA A 11 11.14 24.20 4.43
N VAL A 12 11.66 24.84 3.37
CA VAL A 12 11.83 24.21 2.05
C VAL A 12 12.78 23.02 2.12
N VAL A 13 13.92 23.17 2.79
CA VAL A 13 14.91 22.08 2.94
C VAL A 13 14.31 20.91 3.72
N VAL A 14 13.58 21.18 4.81
CA VAL A 14 12.92 20.13 5.61
C VAL A 14 11.89 19.38 4.77
N VAL A 15 11.04 20.09 4.01
CA VAL A 15 10.04 19.46 3.14
C VAL A 15 10.72 18.60 2.07
N ALA A 16 11.80 19.08 1.45
CA ALA A 16 12.55 18.30 0.46
C ALA A 16 13.11 17.01 1.05
N LEU A 17 13.76 17.08 2.22
CA LEU A 17 14.30 15.89 2.91
C LEU A 17 13.21 14.90 3.31
N LEU A 18 12.08 15.39 3.84
CA LEU A 18 10.93 14.54 4.17
C LEU A 18 10.36 13.86 2.93
N SER A 19 10.22 14.60 1.82
CA SER A 19 9.70 14.06 0.56
C SER A 19 10.57 12.92 0.02
N VAL A 20 11.89 13.08 0.06
CA VAL A 20 12.85 12.04 -0.36
C VAL A 20 12.75 10.81 0.55
N ALA A 21 12.77 11.02 1.88
CA ALA A 21 12.71 9.92 2.85
C ALA A 21 11.40 9.13 2.73
N VAL A 22 10.28 9.83 2.53
CA VAL A 22 8.96 9.25 2.35
C VAL A 22 8.89 8.45 1.03
N HIS A 23 9.38 9.01 -0.08
CA HIS A 23 9.44 8.30 -1.36
C HIS A 23 10.23 6.99 -1.25
N GLU A 24 11.41 7.03 -0.64
CA GLU A 24 12.25 5.85 -0.41
C GLU A 24 11.54 4.82 0.48
N ALA A 25 10.84 5.28 1.52
CA ALA A 25 10.10 4.41 2.43
C ALA A 25 8.93 3.72 1.73
N MET A 26 8.22 4.39 0.81
CA MET A 26 7.16 3.77 0.00
C MET A 26 7.71 2.87 -1.10
N ALA A 27 8.87 3.20 -1.67
CA ALA A 27 9.54 2.34 -2.65
C ALA A 27 10.03 1.03 -2.01
N ARG A 28 10.43 1.09 -0.73
CA ARG A 28 10.90 -0.06 0.04
C ARG A 28 9.83 -0.74 0.87
N SER A 29 8.67 -0.12 1.06
CA SER A 29 7.63 -0.71 1.89
C SER A 29 7.20 -2.00 1.23
N SER A 30 7.36 -3.10 1.98
CA SER A 30 6.80 -4.38 1.59
C SER A 30 5.32 -4.20 1.26
N PRO A 31 4.81 -4.98 0.30
CA PRO A 31 3.43 -4.91 -0.15
C PRO A 31 2.44 -5.16 1.00
N VAL A 32 1.23 -4.67 0.76
CA VAL A 32 0.10 -4.56 1.67
C VAL A 32 0.01 -5.73 2.65
N ASP A 33 0.23 -5.43 3.95
CA ASP A 33 -0.12 -6.32 5.06
C ASP A 33 -1.65 -6.27 5.22
N PRO A 34 -2.39 -7.33 4.84
CA PRO A 34 -3.84 -7.27 4.76
C PRO A 34 -4.48 -7.15 6.15
N GLU A 35 -3.80 -7.61 7.21
CA GLU A 35 -4.26 -7.47 8.60
C GLU A 35 -4.27 -6.02 9.07
N ARG A 36 -3.48 -5.15 8.42
CA ARG A 36 -3.38 -3.73 8.78
C ARG A 36 -4.29 -2.84 7.96
N CYS A 37 -5.04 -3.41 7.01
CA CYS A 37 -5.99 -2.67 6.19
C CYS A 37 -7.20 -2.23 7.00
N GLY A 38 -7.75 -1.07 6.64
CA GLY A 38 -8.93 -0.51 7.31
C GLY A 38 -10.20 -1.30 7.04
N THR A 39 -10.35 -1.79 5.80
CA THR A 39 -11.53 -2.52 5.35
C THR A 39 -11.15 -3.63 4.38
N ALA A 40 -11.92 -4.70 4.38
CA ALA A 40 -11.84 -5.74 3.37
C ALA A 40 -13.21 -5.99 2.76
N GLU A 41 -13.23 -6.30 1.48
CA GLU A 41 -14.40 -6.63 0.70
C GLU A 41 -14.24 -8.03 0.11
N LEU A 42 -15.31 -8.81 0.15
CA LEU A 42 -15.39 -10.11 -0.49
C LEU A 42 -16.44 -10.06 -1.60
N ARG A 43 -16.03 -10.45 -2.80
CA ARG A 43 -16.95 -10.71 -3.91
C ARG A 43 -16.92 -12.18 -4.27
N VAL A 44 -18.08 -12.74 -4.57
CA VAL A 44 -18.20 -14.14 -4.98
C VAL A 44 -18.91 -14.19 -6.32
N GLU A 45 -18.30 -14.85 -7.29
CA GLU A 45 -18.82 -14.99 -8.66
C GLU A 45 -18.87 -16.47 -9.01
N GLN A 46 -19.93 -16.92 -9.67
CA GLN A 46 -20.01 -18.28 -10.18
C GLN A 46 -19.03 -18.46 -11.35
N VAL A 47 -18.40 -19.63 -11.42
CA VAL A 47 -17.46 -19.98 -12.50
C VAL A 47 -18.10 -21.08 -13.35
N ASP A 48 -18.24 -20.84 -14.66
CA ASP A 48 -18.91 -21.75 -15.58
C ASP A 48 -17.85 -22.60 -16.33
N GLY A 49 -17.36 -23.64 -15.67
CA GLY A 49 -16.49 -24.67 -16.27
C GLY A 49 -15.00 -24.55 -15.97
N ASP A 50 -14.23 -25.56 -16.39
CA ASP A 50 -12.79 -25.67 -16.11
C ASP A 50 -11.94 -24.67 -16.91
N SER A 51 -12.43 -24.19 -18.06
CA SER A 51 -11.73 -23.24 -18.92
C SER A 51 -11.52 -21.86 -18.30
N ASP A 52 -12.35 -21.52 -17.32
CA ASP A 52 -12.23 -20.26 -16.58
C ASP A 52 -11.20 -20.38 -15.44
N LEU A 53 -10.77 -21.59 -15.09
CA LEU A 53 -9.80 -21.86 -14.03
C LEU A 53 -8.37 -21.79 -14.60
N ASP A 54 -7.65 -20.72 -14.26
CA ASP A 54 -6.25 -20.55 -14.68
C ASP A 54 -5.32 -21.42 -13.81
N GLY A 55 -4.79 -22.51 -14.38
CA GLY A 55 -3.71 -23.32 -13.79
C GLY A 55 -4.11 -24.32 -12.71
N ASP A 56 -3.14 -24.71 -11.86
CA ASP A 56 -3.35 -25.58 -10.69
C ASP A 56 -4.08 -24.80 -9.59
N VAL A 57 -5.39 -24.64 -9.78
CA VAL A 57 -6.27 -23.97 -8.83
C VAL A 57 -6.74 -24.96 -7.79
N GLU A 58 -6.38 -24.73 -6.53
CA GLU A 58 -6.85 -25.53 -5.41
C GLU A 58 -8.35 -25.25 -5.16
N ILE A 59 -9.17 -26.28 -5.30
CA ILE A 59 -10.62 -26.21 -5.06
C ILE A 59 -10.88 -26.57 -3.61
N ARG A 60 -11.48 -25.65 -2.85
CA ARG A 60 -11.93 -25.86 -1.47
C ARG A 60 -13.40 -26.24 -1.47
N THR A 61 -13.80 -27.13 -0.58
CA THR A 61 -15.22 -27.45 -0.39
C THR A 61 -15.87 -26.45 0.57
N TYR A 62 -17.12 -26.10 0.34
CA TYR A 62 -17.88 -25.20 1.22
C TYR A 62 -17.95 -25.70 2.67
N GLU A 63 -17.90 -27.02 2.88
CA GLU A 63 -17.90 -27.66 4.20
C GLU A 63 -16.59 -27.45 4.96
N SER A 64 -15.49 -27.15 4.25
CA SER A 64 -14.19 -26.82 4.86
C SER A 64 -14.15 -25.41 5.44
N LEU A 65 -15.13 -24.57 5.08
CA LEU A 65 -15.26 -23.22 5.61
C LEU A 65 -15.78 -23.23 7.05
N THR A 66 -15.19 -22.37 7.88
CA THR A 66 -15.68 -22.01 9.20
C THR A 66 -17.09 -21.41 9.12
N ALA A 67 -17.78 -21.30 10.27
CA ALA A 67 -19.12 -20.72 10.30
C ALA A 67 -19.14 -19.23 9.89
N ASP A 68 -18.08 -18.48 10.18
CA ASP A 68 -17.95 -17.07 9.80
C ASP A 68 -17.69 -16.92 8.30
N GLU A 69 -16.78 -17.73 7.75
CA GLU A 69 -16.49 -17.76 6.32
C GLU A 69 -17.72 -18.15 5.50
N ARG A 70 -18.48 -19.17 5.94
CA ARG A 70 -19.73 -19.56 5.27
C ARG A 70 -20.75 -18.42 5.24
N ARG A 71 -20.90 -17.71 6.36
CA ARG A 71 -21.80 -16.55 6.44
C ARG A 71 -21.33 -15.40 5.53
N ALA A 72 -20.02 -15.14 5.46
CA ALA A 72 -19.48 -14.14 4.55
C ALA A 72 -19.67 -14.54 3.09
N PHE A 73 -19.33 -15.78 2.74
CA PHE A 73 -19.50 -16.35 1.42
C PHE A 73 -20.95 -16.31 0.95
N ASP A 74 -21.90 -16.76 1.78
CA ASP A 74 -23.32 -16.77 1.45
C ASP A 74 -23.87 -15.36 1.23
N ARG A 75 -23.45 -14.40 2.07
CA ARG A 75 -23.82 -13.00 1.89
C ARG A 75 -23.26 -12.43 0.59
N ALA A 76 -21.98 -12.71 0.29
CA ALA A 76 -21.31 -12.23 -0.91
C ALA A 76 -21.91 -12.86 -2.18
N ARG A 77 -22.21 -14.15 -2.16
CA ARG A 77 -22.86 -14.89 -3.26
C ARG A 77 -24.27 -14.39 -3.54
N ASN A 78 -25.05 -14.11 -2.49
CA ASN A 78 -26.44 -13.68 -2.65
C ASN A 78 -26.57 -12.19 -3.03
N ARG A 79 -25.48 -11.43 -3.04
CA ARG A 79 -25.44 -10.02 -3.47
C ARG A 79 -24.81 -9.91 -4.85
N SER A 80 -25.30 -8.98 -5.66
CA SER A 80 -24.69 -8.62 -6.95
C SER A 80 -23.38 -7.79 -6.83
N GLY A 81 -22.90 -7.56 -5.61
CA GLY A 81 -21.80 -6.63 -5.31
C GLY A 81 -20.95 -7.08 -4.13
N PRO A 82 -19.84 -6.39 -3.87
CA PRO A 82 -18.94 -6.73 -2.78
C PRO A 82 -19.63 -6.64 -1.41
N VAL A 83 -19.19 -7.50 -0.49
CA VAL A 83 -19.63 -7.49 0.90
C VAL A 83 -18.43 -7.15 1.78
N THR A 84 -18.58 -6.10 2.59
CA THR A 84 -17.58 -5.74 3.59
C THR A 84 -17.47 -6.85 4.64
N VAL A 85 -16.25 -7.28 4.87
CA VAL A 85 -15.87 -8.30 5.85
C VAL A 85 -14.69 -7.79 6.68
N GLU A 86 -14.46 -8.44 7.81
CA GLU A 86 -13.26 -8.15 8.60
C GLU A 86 -12.02 -8.67 7.86
N PRO A 87 -10.91 -7.91 7.77
CA PRO A 87 -9.72 -8.35 7.05
C PRO A 87 -9.17 -9.70 7.54
N SER A 88 -9.24 -9.94 8.85
CA SER A 88 -8.85 -11.21 9.48
C SER A 88 -9.66 -12.41 9.02
N LEU A 89 -10.88 -12.21 8.48
CA LEU A 89 -11.70 -13.29 7.91
C LEU A 89 -11.22 -13.71 6.52
N LEU A 90 -10.40 -12.88 5.86
CA LEU A 90 -9.82 -13.17 4.56
C LEU A 90 -8.36 -13.60 4.69
N VAL A 91 -7.62 -13.08 5.67
CA VAL A 91 -6.27 -13.55 5.99
C VAL A 91 -6.33 -14.96 6.57
N ASP A 92 -5.49 -15.86 6.07
CA ASP A 92 -5.42 -17.27 6.49
C ASP A 92 -6.79 -18.00 6.47
N SER A 93 -7.62 -17.65 5.49
CA SER A 93 -8.97 -18.19 5.31
C SER A 93 -9.02 -19.20 4.16
N ASN A 94 -9.97 -20.14 4.24
CA ASN A 94 -10.31 -21.01 3.11
C ASN A 94 -11.11 -20.28 2.01
N LEU A 95 -11.49 -19.02 2.26
CA LEU A 95 -12.06 -18.12 1.25
C LEU A 95 -10.99 -17.50 0.35
N THR A 96 -9.72 -17.66 0.67
CA THR A 96 -8.61 -17.13 -0.12
C THR A 96 -7.52 -18.20 -0.25
N ARG A 97 -6.57 -17.97 -1.15
CA ARG A 97 -5.39 -18.81 -1.27
C ARG A 97 -4.17 -17.98 -0.87
N PRO A 98 -3.24 -18.51 -0.07
CA PRO A 98 -1.96 -17.84 0.14
C PRO A 98 -1.15 -17.85 -1.17
N PHE A 99 -0.60 -16.71 -1.54
CA PHE A 99 0.35 -16.55 -2.63
C PHE A 99 1.59 -15.84 -2.10
N THR A 100 2.78 -16.42 -2.25
CA THR A 100 4.00 -15.84 -1.69
C THR A 100 4.85 -15.20 -2.78
N VAL A 101 5.20 -13.92 -2.61
CA VAL A 101 6.15 -13.19 -3.48
C VAL A 101 7.17 -12.52 -2.57
N ASP A 102 8.46 -12.72 -2.87
CA ASP A 102 9.58 -12.14 -2.11
C ASP A 102 9.51 -12.39 -0.59
N GLY A 103 9.04 -13.58 -0.18
CA GLY A 103 8.91 -13.98 1.22
C GLY A 103 7.68 -13.42 1.95
N HIS A 104 6.79 -12.74 1.24
CA HIS A 104 5.55 -12.19 1.78
C HIS A 104 4.33 -12.93 1.22
N THR A 105 3.38 -13.28 2.08
CA THR A 105 2.17 -14.04 1.71
C THR A 105 0.97 -13.11 1.54
N TYR A 106 0.25 -13.25 0.44
CA TYR A 106 -0.99 -12.52 0.15
C TYR A 106 -2.17 -13.46 0.04
N PRO A 107 -3.31 -13.10 0.62
CA PRO A 107 -4.59 -13.73 0.30
C PRO A 107 -5.02 -13.32 -1.10
N VAL A 108 -5.01 -14.28 -2.02
CA VAL A 108 -5.53 -14.13 -3.38
C VAL A 108 -6.81 -14.92 -3.57
N THR A 109 -7.38 -14.79 -4.76
CA THR A 109 -8.59 -15.50 -5.17
C THR A 109 -8.51 -17.01 -4.91
N ALA A 110 -9.58 -17.57 -4.36
CA ALA A 110 -9.76 -19.02 -4.22
C ALA A 110 -11.04 -19.50 -4.93
N ILE A 111 -11.14 -20.81 -5.12
CA ILE A 111 -12.35 -21.46 -5.63
C ILE A 111 -12.99 -22.27 -4.52
N VAL A 112 -14.27 -21.99 -4.28
CA VAL A 112 -15.10 -22.71 -3.33
C VAL A 112 -16.17 -23.47 -4.11
N GLU A 113 -16.23 -24.79 -3.92
CA GLU A 113 -17.25 -25.66 -4.47
C GLU A 113 -18.38 -25.87 -3.46
N ARG A 114 -19.63 -25.66 -3.89
CA ARG A 114 -20.84 -25.86 -3.10
C ARG A 114 -21.91 -26.50 -3.98
N ASP A 115 -22.46 -27.62 -3.54
CA ASP A 115 -23.54 -28.33 -4.25
C ASP A 115 -23.21 -28.61 -5.73
N GLY A 116 -21.94 -28.91 -6.03
CA GLY A 116 -21.43 -29.14 -7.39
C GLY A 116 -21.27 -27.88 -8.25
N THR A 117 -21.53 -26.70 -7.69
CA THR A 117 -21.28 -25.41 -8.36
C THR A 117 -20.02 -24.77 -7.80
N ARG A 118 -19.15 -24.24 -8.67
CA ARG A 118 -17.90 -23.59 -8.26
C ARG A 118 -18.05 -22.08 -8.27
N TYR A 119 -17.48 -21.47 -7.25
CA TYR A 119 -17.51 -20.03 -7.05
C TYR A 119 -16.12 -19.49 -6.81
N ARG A 120 -15.81 -18.37 -7.44
CA ARG A 120 -14.58 -17.62 -7.27
C ARG A 120 -14.76 -16.55 -6.23
N SER A 121 -14.01 -16.65 -5.14
CA SER A 121 -13.93 -15.63 -4.09
C SER A 121 -12.83 -14.63 -4.42
N HIS A 122 -13.19 -13.38 -4.66
CA HIS A 122 -12.26 -12.28 -4.90
C HIS A 122 -12.14 -11.45 -3.63
N PRO A 123 -11.04 -11.58 -2.86
CA PRO A 123 -10.75 -10.68 -1.77
C PRO A 123 -10.24 -9.35 -2.32
N ARG A 124 -10.70 -8.25 -1.71
CA ARG A 124 -10.19 -6.91 -1.96
C ARG A 124 -9.91 -6.24 -0.63
N PHE A 125 -8.73 -5.67 -0.48
CA PHE A 125 -8.34 -4.91 0.71
C PHE A 125 -8.21 -3.45 0.34
N ASP A 126 -8.87 -2.59 1.10
CA ASP A 126 -8.86 -1.14 0.92
C ASP A 126 -8.36 -0.44 2.20
N ASP A 127 -7.94 0.81 2.07
CA ASP A 127 -7.39 1.62 3.18
C ASP A 127 -6.19 0.98 3.91
N CYS A 128 -5.32 0.32 3.15
CA CYS A 128 -4.11 -0.29 3.65
C CYS A 128 -3.01 0.74 3.92
N PRO A 129 -2.15 0.55 4.94
CA PRO A 129 -1.06 1.46 5.23
C PRO A 129 -0.08 1.52 4.04
N ALA A 130 0.28 2.72 3.60
CA ALA A 130 1.18 2.93 2.48
C ALA A 130 2.63 2.54 2.80
N VAL A 131 3.01 2.55 4.09
CA VAL A 131 4.32 2.14 4.59
C VAL A 131 4.11 1.25 5.80
N ALA A 132 4.83 0.14 5.86
CA ALA A 132 4.80 -0.76 7.01
C ALA A 132 5.13 -0.01 8.31
N LEU A 133 4.45 -0.35 9.41
CA LEU A 133 4.59 0.27 10.74
C LEU A 133 4.11 1.72 10.86
N VAL A 134 3.62 2.33 9.78
CA VAL A 134 2.99 3.65 9.82
C VAL A 134 1.47 3.48 9.86
N PRO A 135 0.74 4.20 10.73
CA PRO A 135 -0.71 4.11 10.77
C PRO A 135 -1.33 4.61 9.45
N ARG A 136 -2.40 3.95 8.99
CA ARG A 136 -3.16 4.31 7.78
C ARG A 136 -3.61 5.78 7.73
N GLN A 137 -3.81 6.41 8.89
CA GLN A 137 -4.18 7.83 9.01
C GLN A 137 -3.11 8.76 8.41
N ALA A 138 -1.86 8.32 8.35
CA ALA A 138 -0.76 9.06 7.75
C ALA A 138 -0.67 8.89 6.23
N ASN A 139 -1.46 7.98 5.61
CA ASN A 139 -1.40 7.73 4.16
C ASN A 139 -1.55 9.01 3.35
N VAL A 140 -2.48 9.89 3.73
CA VAL A 140 -2.69 11.18 3.04
C VAL A 140 -1.41 12.02 3.03
N LEU A 141 -0.72 12.11 4.18
CA LEU A 141 0.53 12.86 4.27
C LEU A 141 1.65 12.17 3.49
N LEU A 142 1.75 10.85 3.56
CA LEU A 142 2.75 10.08 2.82
C LEU A 142 2.58 10.27 1.31
N TYR A 143 1.37 10.11 0.79
CA TYR A 143 1.08 10.34 -0.63
C TYR A 143 1.31 11.79 -1.04
N MET A 144 1.02 12.75 -0.17
CA MET A 144 1.32 14.16 -0.43
C MET A 144 2.83 14.39 -0.58
N PHE A 145 3.65 13.87 0.34
CA PHE A 145 5.11 13.96 0.26
C PHE A 145 5.68 13.19 -0.95
N ASP A 146 5.10 12.03 -1.30
CA ASP A 146 5.45 11.30 -2.53
C ASP A 146 5.18 12.14 -3.78
N ALA A 147 4.00 12.75 -3.84
CA ALA A 147 3.60 13.58 -4.97
C ALA A 147 4.52 14.80 -5.10
N ILE A 148 4.83 15.45 -3.98
CA ILE A 148 5.83 16.53 -3.92
C ILE A 148 7.18 15.99 -4.44
N TYR A 149 7.62 14.82 -3.99
CA TYR A 149 8.85 14.23 -4.50
C TYR A 149 8.79 14.01 -6.01
N ARG A 150 7.75 13.38 -6.56
CA ARG A 150 7.65 13.11 -8.00
C ARG A 150 7.62 14.37 -8.86
N VAL A 151 6.97 15.44 -8.36
CA VAL A 151 6.89 16.72 -9.08
C VAL A 151 8.21 17.48 -9.02
N PHE A 152 8.88 17.48 -7.86
CA PHE A 152 10.07 18.30 -7.61
C PHE A 152 11.40 17.52 -7.63
N SER A 153 11.40 16.20 -7.82
CA SER A 153 12.62 15.38 -7.92
C SER A 153 13.59 15.86 -9.01
N PRO A 154 13.15 16.35 -10.19
CA PRO A 154 14.07 16.88 -11.18
C PRO A 154 14.80 18.15 -10.69
N LEU A 155 14.22 18.84 -9.70
CA LEU A 155 14.74 20.08 -9.12
C LEU A 155 15.56 19.85 -7.85
N TYR A 156 15.41 18.71 -7.16
CA TYR A 156 16.12 18.45 -5.91
C TYR A 156 17.63 18.26 -6.09
N LEU A 157 18.07 17.55 -7.12
CA LEU A 157 19.50 17.41 -7.43
C LEU A 157 20.18 18.75 -7.80
N PRO A 158 19.68 19.52 -8.77
CA PRO A 158 20.27 20.81 -9.11
C PRO A 158 20.08 21.86 -8.00
N GLY A 159 18.96 21.81 -7.26
CA GLY A 159 18.72 22.69 -6.11
C GLY A 159 19.67 22.43 -4.95
N LEU A 160 19.95 21.16 -4.64
CA LEU A 160 20.93 20.78 -3.60
C LEU A 160 22.35 21.17 -4.03
N ALA A 161 22.73 20.96 -5.29
CA ALA A 161 24.02 21.40 -5.82
C ALA A 161 24.21 22.93 -5.71
N ALA A 162 23.18 23.71 -6.05
CA ALA A 162 23.22 25.17 -5.92
C ALA A 162 23.35 25.61 -4.44
N LEU A 163 22.62 24.97 -3.52
CA LEU A 163 22.73 25.27 -2.09
C LEU A 163 24.12 24.95 -1.52
N VAL A 164 24.73 23.83 -1.93
CA VAL A 164 26.10 23.47 -1.54
C VAL A 164 27.10 24.49 -2.07
N LEU A 165 26.97 24.92 -3.33
CA LEU A 165 27.82 25.95 -3.94
C LEU A 165 27.70 27.30 -3.22
N VAL A 166 26.48 27.73 -2.90
CA VAL A 166 26.24 28.98 -2.16
C VAL A 166 26.79 28.89 -0.74
N GLY A 167 26.59 27.76 -0.04
CA GLY A 167 27.15 27.55 1.29
C GLY A 167 28.68 27.54 1.30
N ALA A 168 29.30 26.89 0.31
CA ALA A 168 30.75 26.91 0.13
C ALA A 168 31.27 28.32 -0.16
N TYR A 169 30.59 29.06 -1.04
CA TYR A 169 30.93 30.45 -1.35
C TYR A 169 30.86 31.35 -0.11
N LEU A 170 29.78 31.29 0.67
CA LEU A 170 29.61 32.09 1.89
C LEU A 170 30.69 31.76 2.94
N ARG A 171 31.04 30.47 3.08
CA ARG A 171 32.11 30.05 4.00
C ARG A 171 33.49 30.55 3.56
N VAL A 172 33.75 30.61 2.26
CA VAL A 172 34.98 31.19 1.70
C VAL A 172 34.99 32.71 1.86
N ASP A 173 33.87 33.40 1.62
CA ASP A 173 33.76 34.86 1.80
C ASP A 173 33.98 35.28 3.26
N ASP A 174 33.40 34.54 4.21
CA ASP A 174 33.66 34.75 5.65
C ASP A 174 35.13 34.49 6.01
N TRP A 175 35.76 33.46 5.43
CA TRP A 175 37.18 33.18 5.68
C TRP A 175 38.09 34.29 5.11
N LEU A 176 37.76 34.83 3.94
CA LEU A 176 38.51 35.93 3.31
C LEU A 176 38.32 37.28 4.00
N ARG A 177 37.23 37.50 4.73
CA ARG A 177 36.97 38.75 5.48
C ARG A 177 37.63 38.81 6.86
N PHE A 178 37.97 37.66 7.44
CA PHE A 178 38.56 37.56 8.78
C PHE A 178 40.00 37.00 8.77
N GLY A 179 40.61 36.87 7.59
CA GLY A 179 42.02 36.51 7.38
C GLY A 179 42.89 37.71 7.05
#